data_AF-A0A1C2GJL4-F1
#
_entry.id   AF-A0A1C2GJL4-F1
#
_cell.length_a   1.000
_cell.length_b   1.000
_cell.length_c   1.000
_cell.angle_alpha   90.00
_cell.angle_beta   90.00
_cell.angle_gamma   90.00
#
_symmetry.space_group_name_H-M   'P 1'
#
loop_
_entity.id
_entity.type
_entity.pdbx_description
1 polymer ?
#
loop_
_entity_poly.entity_id
_entity_poly.type
_entity_poly.pdbx_seq_one_letter_code
_entity_poly.pdbx_strand_id
1 'polypeptide(L)'
;MASTSVPVITLPRPALMRQWLAQYRVPAVGVAIATGGKVAFKVYGELSKGIPAPQNTVWGSKALTDATAILNNTGDGEPDNLPQTDFFTGLNMPDTSFGDPVKVLNRMARPHNNREGIYVFKPYDTDSHLFTTLSDLCKLLIHIGKKVNDIAMAGTTAEEYGWRALYSTPGGYQGITHSAVGNGASHSLLLFPRTKQAVVILTNSDNGGQLTDTVISQCWPSLLHFAPLVH
;
A
#
# COMPACT_ATOMS: atom_id res chain seq x y z
N MET A 1 -27.66 21.19 5.54
CA MET A 1 -26.96 19.90 5.36
C MET A 1 -25.84 20.14 4.37
N ALA A 2 -24.58 20.09 4.80
CA ALA A 2 -23.47 20.24 3.87
C ALA A 2 -23.45 18.99 2.98
N SER A 3 -23.69 19.18 1.68
CA SER A 3 -23.37 18.18 0.67
C SER A 3 -21.86 18.02 0.68
N THR A 4 -21.35 17.03 1.42
CA THR A 4 -19.94 16.67 1.36
C THR A 4 -19.77 15.92 0.05
N SER A 5 -19.44 16.65 -1.02
CA SER A 5 -19.03 16.06 -2.29
C SER A 5 -17.97 14.99 -2.01
N VAL A 6 -18.18 13.77 -2.50
CA VAL A 6 -17.19 12.70 -2.42
C VAL A 6 -15.86 13.23 -2.98
N PRO A 7 -14.74 13.14 -2.23
CA PRO A 7 -13.48 13.63 -2.73
C PRO A 7 -13.10 12.90 -4.03
N VAL A 8 -12.73 13.68 -5.05
CA VAL A 8 -12.25 13.14 -6.31
C VAL A 8 -10.79 12.76 -6.11
N ILE A 9 -10.52 11.47 -5.93
CA ILE A 9 -9.17 10.94 -5.82
C ILE A 9 -8.62 10.71 -7.23
N THR A 10 -7.48 11.33 -7.55
CA THR A 10 -6.87 11.23 -8.89
C THR A 10 -5.41 10.81 -8.82
N LEU A 11 -4.93 10.08 -9.82
CA LEU A 11 -3.52 9.71 -9.90
C LEU A 11 -2.63 10.96 -10.02
N PRO A 12 -1.40 10.94 -9.48
CA PRO A 12 -0.49 12.05 -9.61
C PRO A 12 -0.10 12.36 -11.04
N ARG A 13 0.11 13.65 -11.33
CA ARG A 13 0.63 14.09 -12.62
C ARG A 13 2.03 13.52 -12.84
N PRO A 14 2.32 12.88 -14.00
CA PRO A 14 3.63 12.27 -14.25
C PRO A 14 4.83 13.21 -14.09
N ALA A 15 4.67 14.50 -14.40
CA ALA A 15 5.72 15.49 -14.25
C ALA A 15 6.10 15.74 -12.78
N LEU A 16 5.10 15.84 -11.90
CA LEU A 16 5.33 15.98 -10.45
C LEU A 16 5.98 14.73 -9.88
N MET A 17 5.54 13.55 -10.33
CA MET A 17 6.10 12.31 -9.83
C MET A 17 7.61 12.20 -10.09
N ARG A 18 8.07 12.60 -11.30
CA ARG A 18 9.50 12.64 -11.60
C ARG A 18 10.27 13.59 -10.69
N GLN A 19 9.69 14.75 -10.38
CA GLN A 19 10.31 15.72 -9.46
C GLN A 19 10.42 15.15 -8.04
N TRP A 20 9.35 14.52 -7.54
CA TRP A 20 9.35 13.97 -6.19
C TRP A 20 10.25 12.75 -6.04
N LEU A 21 10.30 11.84 -7.02
CA LEU A 21 11.26 10.73 -7.02
C LEU A 21 12.70 11.23 -6.87
N ALA A 22 13.07 12.30 -7.60
CA ALA A 22 14.37 12.93 -7.48
C ALA A 22 14.58 13.64 -6.13
N GLN A 23 13.60 14.43 -5.68
CA GLN A 23 13.65 15.19 -4.44
C GLN A 23 13.82 14.28 -3.21
N TYR A 24 13.01 13.21 -3.13
CA TYR A 24 13.04 12.28 -2.01
C TYR A 24 14.05 11.14 -2.20
N ARG A 25 14.76 11.08 -3.34
CA ARG A 25 15.72 10.02 -3.69
C ARG A 25 15.09 8.63 -3.61
N VAL A 26 13.87 8.50 -4.11
CA VAL A 26 13.14 7.24 -4.18
C VAL A 26 13.29 6.68 -5.61
N PRO A 27 13.80 5.45 -5.80
CA PRO A 27 14.04 4.92 -7.15
C PRO A 27 12.77 4.60 -7.93
N ALA A 28 11.79 3.95 -7.29
CA ALA A 28 10.50 3.62 -7.88
C ALA A 28 9.35 3.82 -6.92
N VAL A 29 8.19 4.14 -7.51
CA VAL A 29 6.91 4.22 -6.84
C VAL A 29 5.80 3.66 -7.71
N GLY A 30 4.96 2.86 -7.11
CA GLY A 30 3.68 2.44 -7.64
C GLY A 30 2.55 3.20 -6.95
N VAL A 31 1.63 3.77 -7.72
CA VAL A 31 0.41 4.40 -7.19
C VAL A 31 -0.79 3.76 -7.84
N ALA A 32 -1.74 3.28 -7.04
CA ALA A 32 -3.02 2.78 -7.52
C ALA A 32 -4.18 3.42 -6.77
N ILE A 33 -5.28 3.62 -7.49
CA ILE A 33 -6.56 4.09 -6.97
C ILE A 33 -7.61 3.09 -7.41
N ALA A 34 -8.32 2.51 -6.45
CA ALA A 34 -9.51 1.74 -6.72
C ALA A 34 -10.75 2.58 -6.41
N THR A 35 -11.78 2.50 -7.23
CA THR A 35 -13.08 3.15 -7.00
C THR A 35 -14.19 2.31 -7.61
N GLY A 36 -15.14 1.84 -6.79
CA GLY A 36 -16.31 1.11 -7.29
C GLY A 36 -15.96 -0.13 -8.11
N GLY A 37 -14.91 -0.87 -7.72
CA GLY A 37 -14.42 -2.07 -8.42
C GLY A 37 -13.52 -1.81 -9.63
N LYS A 38 -13.32 -0.55 -10.05
CA LYS A 38 -12.35 -0.19 -11.09
C LYS A 38 -11.02 0.19 -10.46
N VAL A 39 -9.91 -0.24 -11.04
CA VAL A 39 -8.55 0.08 -10.59
C VAL A 39 -7.83 0.87 -11.67
N ALA A 40 -7.29 2.03 -11.32
CA ALA A 40 -6.36 2.81 -12.13
C ALA A 40 -5.02 2.87 -11.42
N PHE A 41 -3.92 2.54 -12.09
CA PHE A 41 -2.60 2.55 -11.47
C PHE A 41 -1.52 3.00 -12.43
N LYS A 42 -0.40 3.44 -11.85
CA LYS A 42 0.81 3.77 -12.60
C LYS A 42 2.06 3.48 -11.76
N VAL A 43 3.04 2.87 -12.41
CA VAL A 43 4.40 2.69 -11.88
C VAL A 43 5.35 3.69 -12.53
N TYR A 44 6.21 4.29 -11.72
CA TYR A 44 7.23 5.26 -12.13
C TYR A 44 8.60 4.86 -11.58
N GLY A 45 9.66 5.26 -12.28
CA GLY A 45 11.03 5.10 -11.81
C GLY A 45 11.67 3.78 -12.23
N GLU A 46 12.58 3.27 -11.41
CA GLU A 46 13.48 2.16 -11.73
C GLU A 46 13.49 1.10 -10.62
N LEU A 47 13.47 -0.19 -10.99
CA LEU A 47 13.62 -1.32 -10.06
C LEU A 47 14.97 -1.30 -9.36
N SER A 48 15.99 -0.86 -10.11
CA SER A 48 17.37 -0.66 -9.72
C SER A 48 18.08 0.14 -10.83
N LYS A 49 19.34 0.55 -10.63
CA LYS A 49 20.03 1.52 -11.48
C LYS A 49 19.93 1.17 -12.96
N GLY A 50 19.28 2.03 -13.74
CA GLY A 50 19.14 1.89 -15.19
C GLY A 50 18.17 0.80 -15.65
N ILE A 51 17.41 0.19 -14.72
CA ILE A 51 16.38 -0.81 -15.04
C ILE A 51 15.01 -0.19 -14.74
N PRO A 52 14.26 0.26 -15.76
CA PRO A 52 12.93 0.83 -15.57
C PRO A 52 11.97 -0.12 -14.85
N ALA A 53 11.13 0.42 -13.98
CA ALA A 53 10.08 -0.32 -13.30
C ALA A 53 8.88 -0.56 -14.25
N PRO A 54 8.58 -1.82 -14.64
CA PRO A 54 7.44 -2.09 -15.51
C PRO A 54 6.11 -1.89 -14.78
N GLN A 55 5.00 -1.80 -15.51
CA GLN A 55 3.68 -1.59 -14.88
C GLN A 55 3.24 -2.78 -14.02
N ASN A 56 3.74 -3.99 -14.28
CA ASN A 56 3.53 -5.20 -13.47
C ASN A 56 4.66 -5.42 -12.43
N THR A 57 5.29 -4.34 -11.95
CA THR A 57 6.32 -4.40 -10.90
C THR A 57 5.79 -5.13 -9.68
N VAL A 58 6.62 -6.03 -9.16
CA VAL A 58 6.36 -6.76 -7.92
C VAL A 58 7.03 -6.05 -6.76
N TRP A 59 6.28 -5.85 -5.68
CA TRP A 59 6.70 -5.20 -4.46
C TRP A 59 6.65 -6.23 -3.33
N GLY A 60 7.66 -6.23 -2.46
CA GLY A 60 7.77 -7.21 -1.38
C GLY A 60 8.12 -6.56 -0.05
N SER A 61 7.35 -6.85 1.00
CA SER A 61 7.70 -6.48 2.37
C SER A 61 6.95 -7.33 3.40
N LYS A 62 7.54 -7.49 4.60
CA LYS A 62 6.87 -8.13 5.74
C LYS A 62 5.62 -7.36 6.15
N ALA A 63 5.67 -6.04 6.12
CA ALA A 63 4.54 -5.22 6.52
C ALA A 63 3.35 -5.35 5.55
N LEU A 64 3.55 -5.82 4.31
CA LEU A 64 2.43 -6.25 3.46
C LEU A 64 1.84 -7.59 3.92
N THR A 65 2.64 -8.52 4.43
CA THR A 65 2.16 -9.74 5.11
C THR A 65 1.31 -9.39 6.33
N ASP A 66 1.77 -8.44 7.15
CA ASP A 66 1.05 -8.03 8.36
C ASP A 66 -0.33 -7.44 7.98
N ALA A 67 -0.41 -6.68 6.89
CA ALA A 67 -1.67 -6.17 6.35
C ALA A 67 -2.68 -7.27 5.94
N THR A 68 -2.20 -8.47 5.57
CA THR A 68 -3.06 -9.60 5.19
C THR A 68 -3.44 -10.51 6.35
N ALA A 69 -2.87 -10.32 7.54
CA ALA A 69 -3.20 -11.12 8.73
C ALA A 69 -4.70 -11.10 9.06
N ILE A 70 -5.40 -10.02 8.71
CA ILE A 70 -6.85 -9.88 8.89
C ILE A 70 -7.68 -10.88 8.05
N LEU A 71 -7.11 -11.51 7.02
CA LEU A 71 -7.75 -12.59 6.30
C LEU A 71 -8.09 -13.74 7.26
N ASN A 72 -7.21 -14.04 8.20
CA ASN A 72 -7.34 -15.14 9.16
C ASN A 72 -8.29 -14.85 10.33
N ASN A 73 -8.94 -13.68 10.41
CA ASN A 73 -9.83 -13.32 11.51
C ASN A 73 -11.29 -13.43 11.06
N THR A 74 -12.14 -14.34 11.54
CA THR A 74 -13.55 -14.43 11.06
C THR A 74 -14.47 -13.29 11.52
N GLY A 75 -14.04 -12.49 12.51
CA GLY A 75 -14.88 -11.49 13.17
C GLY A 75 -15.83 -12.06 14.24
N ASP A 76 -15.86 -13.39 14.42
CA ASP A 76 -16.66 -14.07 15.47
C ASP A 76 -15.80 -14.61 16.63
N GLY A 77 -14.49 -14.38 16.59
CA GLY A 77 -13.52 -14.83 17.60
C GLY A 77 -12.80 -16.13 17.22
N GLU A 78 -13.20 -16.81 16.15
CA GLU A 78 -12.49 -17.98 15.61
C GLU A 78 -11.50 -17.59 14.50
N PRO A 79 -10.38 -18.30 14.33
CA PRO A 79 -9.50 -18.09 13.19
C PRO A 79 -10.12 -18.66 11.90
N ASP A 80 -10.02 -17.91 10.80
CA ASP A 80 -10.24 -18.48 9.47
C ASP A 80 -9.05 -19.37 9.13
N ASN A 81 -9.28 -20.68 9.09
CA ASN A 81 -8.26 -21.69 8.84
C ASN A 81 -7.95 -21.87 7.34
N LEU A 82 -8.55 -21.04 6.46
CA LEU A 82 -8.19 -21.04 5.05
C LEU A 82 -6.75 -20.53 4.85
N PRO A 83 -5.90 -21.27 4.13
CA PRO A 83 -4.60 -20.76 3.72
C PRO A 83 -4.75 -19.45 2.96
N GLN A 84 -3.99 -18.41 3.33
CA GLN A 84 -4.05 -17.11 2.63
C GLN A 84 -3.81 -17.22 1.12
N THR A 85 -3.07 -18.25 0.67
CA THR A 85 -2.84 -18.58 -0.75
C THR A 85 -4.11 -18.93 -1.51
N ASP A 86 -5.13 -19.45 -0.82
CA ASP A 86 -6.41 -19.82 -1.43
C ASP A 86 -7.23 -18.55 -1.73
N PHE A 87 -7.10 -17.50 -0.91
CA PHE A 87 -7.65 -16.18 -1.21
C PHE A 87 -7.01 -15.59 -2.46
N PHE A 88 -5.69 -15.70 -2.62
CA PHE A 88 -5.00 -15.17 -3.82
C PHE A 88 -5.50 -15.88 -5.08
N THR A 89 -5.67 -17.21 -5.02
CA THR A 89 -6.23 -17.99 -6.12
C THR A 89 -7.68 -17.59 -6.41
N GLY A 90 -8.53 -17.51 -5.38
CA GLY A 90 -9.95 -17.15 -5.50
C GLY A 90 -10.18 -15.72 -6.01
N LEU A 91 -9.25 -14.80 -5.72
CA LEU A 91 -9.28 -13.42 -6.20
C LEU A 91 -8.54 -13.22 -7.53
N ASN A 92 -8.05 -14.30 -8.16
CA ASN A 92 -7.26 -14.26 -9.39
C ASN A 92 -6.07 -13.29 -9.26
N MET A 93 -5.23 -13.51 -8.26
CA MET A 93 -4.02 -12.74 -7.96
C MET A 93 -2.76 -13.56 -8.30
N PRO A 94 -2.46 -13.77 -9.60
CA PRO A 94 -1.41 -14.69 -10.04
C PRO A 94 0.01 -14.20 -9.71
N ASP A 95 0.16 -12.91 -9.40
CA ASP A 95 1.44 -12.29 -9.09
C ASP A 95 1.62 -12.07 -7.59
N THR A 96 0.83 -12.78 -6.76
CA THR A 96 0.88 -12.65 -5.30
C THR A 96 1.26 -13.95 -4.62
N SER A 97 2.29 -13.92 -3.77
CA SER A 97 2.77 -15.08 -3.02
C SER A 97 3.50 -14.68 -1.75
N PHE A 98 3.51 -15.59 -0.76
CA PHE A 98 4.44 -15.53 0.36
C PHE A 98 5.75 -16.22 -0.02
N GLY A 99 6.87 -15.66 0.41
CA GLY A 99 8.17 -16.27 0.18
C GLY A 99 8.60 -16.24 -1.29
N ASP A 100 9.87 -16.59 -1.48
CA ASP A 100 10.53 -16.87 -2.77
C ASP A 100 10.12 -16.01 -3.98
N PRO A 101 10.77 -14.85 -4.20
CA PRO A 101 10.53 -14.03 -5.38
C PRO A 101 11.23 -14.55 -6.65
N VAL A 102 11.84 -15.75 -6.69
CA VAL A 102 12.70 -16.21 -7.81
C VAL A 102 11.99 -16.11 -9.17
N LYS A 103 10.70 -16.40 -9.23
CA LYS A 103 9.89 -16.29 -10.47
C LYS A 103 9.66 -14.86 -10.95
N VAL A 104 9.92 -13.86 -10.11
CA VAL A 104 9.58 -12.45 -10.34
C VAL A 104 10.75 -11.48 -10.12
N LEU A 105 11.97 -11.99 -9.90
CA LEU A 105 13.17 -11.19 -9.64
C LEU A 105 13.47 -10.13 -10.71
N ASN A 106 13.12 -10.40 -11.98
CA ASN A 106 13.35 -9.49 -13.10
C ASN A 106 12.42 -8.27 -13.12
N ARG A 107 11.32 -8.32 -12.36
CA ARG A 107 10.32 -7.25 -12.23
C ARG A 107 10.09 -6.82 -10.79
N MET A 108 10.93 -7.27 -9.86
CA MET A 108 10.85 -6.93 -8.45
C MET A 108 11.48 -5.56 -8.20
N ALA A 109 10.76 -4.68 -7.50
CA ALA A 109 11.30 -3.43 -7.01
C ALA A 109 12.28 -3.74 -5.88
N ARG A 110 13.58 -3.56 -6.14
CA ARG A 110 14.61 -3.92 -5.17
C ARG A 110 14.62 -2.89 -4.03
N PRO A 111 14.68 -3.29 -2.76
CA PRO A 111 14.70 -2.35 -1.66
C PRO A 111 15.93 -1.43 -1.68
N HIS A 112 15.76 -0.16 -1.32
CA HIS A 112 16.84 0.85 -1.29
C HIS A 112 16.94 1.64 0.02
N ASN A 113 18.15 1.63 0.58
CA ASN A 113 18.58 2.45 1.71
C ASN A 113 19.41 3.63 1.20
N ASN A 114 19.10 4.87 1.60
CA ASN A 114 19.82 6.07 1.14
C ASN A 114 21.13 6.38 1.90
N ARG A 115 21.38 5.73 3.04
CA ARG A 115 22.54 5.97 3.93
C ARG A 115 23.85 5.52 3.29
N GLU A 116 23.78 4.52 2.41
CA GLU A 116 24.95 3.95 1.73
C GLU A 116 24.95 4.25 0.21
N GLY A 117 24.04 5.12 -0.24
CA GLY A 117 23.82 5.47 -1.65
C GLY A 117 22.64 4.73 -2.28
N ILE A 118 22.19 5.19 -3.45
CA ILE A 118 20.92 4.78 -4.09
C ILE A 118 20.89 3.28 -4.49
N TYR A 119 21.88 2.45 -4.18
CA TYR A 119 21.98 1.06 -4.68
C TYR A 119 22.66 0.08 -3.72
N VAL A 120 22.49 0.21 -2.39
CA VAL A 120 23.03 -0.80 -1.47
C VAL A 120 21.97 -1.83 -1.12
N PHE A 121 22.16 -3.01 -1.69
CA PHE A 121 21.37 -4.20 -1.48
C PHE A 121 21.71 -4.79 -0.10
N LYS A 122 20.70 -4.99 0.75
CA LYS A 122 20.83 -5.82 1.95
C LYS A 122 20.32 -7.23 1.66
N PRO A 123 20.96 -8.28 2.18
CA PRO A 123 20.36 -9.61 2.25
C PRO A 123 18.99 -9.49 2.91
N TYR A 124 17.96 -10.00 2.23
CA TYR A 124 16.56 -9.86 2.60
C TYR A 124 16.06 -11.21 3.07
N ASP A 125 15.52 -11.29 4.29
CA ASP A 125 14.69 -12.44 4.68
C ASP A 125 13.40 -12.36 3.86
N THR A 126 13.26 -13.22 2.86
CA THR A 126 12.10 -13.21 1.96
C THR A 126 10.97 -14.12 2.43
N ASP A 127 11.23 -15.02 3.38
CA ASP A 127 10.32 -16.13 3.71
C ASP A 127 9.06 -15.62 4.39
N SER A 128 9.17 -14.49 5.09
CA SER A 128 8.05 -13.81 5.76
C SER A 128 7.37 -12.73 4.90
N HIS A 129 7.82 -12.50 3.67
CA HIS A 129 7.33 -11.40 2.83
C HIS A 129 6.19 -11.82 1.92
N LEU A 130 5.19 -10.94 1.83
CA LEU A 130 4.23 -10.94 0.75
C LEU A 130 4.83 -10.19 -0.43
N PHE A 131 4.92 -10.86 -1.56
CA PHE A 131 5.22 -10.28 -2.86
C PHE A 131 3.92 -10.09 -3.63
N THR A 132 3.68 -8.93 -4.21
CA THR A 132 2.45 -8.64 -4.95
C THR A 132 2.63 -7.52 -5.99
N THR A 133 1.64 -7.31 -6.86
CA THR A 133 1.56 -6.15 -7.76
C THR A 133 0.50 -5.16 -7.27
N LEU A 134 0.54 -3.93 -7.76
CA LEU A 134 -0.53 -2.94 -7.48
C LEU A 134 -1.91 -3.47 -7.86
N SER A 135 -2.01 -4.16 -9.00
CA SER A 135 -3.27 -4.71 -9.50
C SER A 135 -3.83 -5.77 -8.55
N ASP A 136 -3.01 -6.73 -8.13
CA ASP A 136 -3.45 -7.80 -7.24
C ASP A 136 -3.72 -7.30 -5.82
N LEU A 137 -2.86 -6.43 -5.29
CA LEU A 137 -3.09 -5.82 -3.98
C LEU A 137 -4.39 -5.03 -3.95
N CYS A 138 -4.74 -4.31 -5.02
CA CYS A 138 -6.03 -3.62 -5.08
C CYS A 138 -7.22 -4.58 -5.00
N LYS A 139 -7.17 -5.76 -5.64
CA LYS A 139 -8.24 -6.77 -5.55
C LYS A 139 -8.41 -7.26 -4.11
N LEU A 140 -7.29 -7.56 -3.45
CA LEU A 140 -7.28 -7.98 -2.05
C LEU A 140 -7.87 -6.90 -1.14
N LEU A 141 -7.43 -5.65 -1.29
CA LEU A 141 -7.90 -4.53 -0.48
C LEU A 141 -9.39 -4.24 -0.67
N ILE A 142 -9.90 -4.34 -1.89
CA ILE A 142 -11.35 -4.25 -2.16
C ILE A 142 -12.09 -5.38 -1.45
N HIS A 143 -11.55 -6.61 -1.47
CA HIS A 143 -12.15 -7.77 -0.82
C HIS A 143 -12.22 -7.62 0.71
N ILE A 144 -11.13 -7.21 1.36
CA ILE A 144 -11.07 -7.12 2.83
C ILE A 144 -11.63 -5.79 3.38
N GLY A 145 -11.82 -4.77 2.55
CA GLY A 145 -12.04 -3.40 3.03
C GLY A 145 -13.25 -3.20 3.94
N LYS A 146 -14.37 -3.92 3.70
CA LYS A 146 -15.52 -3.89 4.61
C LYS A 146 -15.17 -4.47 5.98
N LYS A 147 -14.47 -5.60 6.00
CA LYS A 147 -14.09 -6.31 7.22
C LYS A 147 -13.11 -5.49 8.07
N VAL A 148 -12.08 -4.91 7.43
CA VAL A 148 -11.14 -3.99 8.09
C VAL A 148 -11.90 -2.82 8.72
N ASN A 149 -12.89 -2.25 8.02
CA ASN A 149 -13.74 -1.16 8.53
C ASN A 149 -14.53 -1.54 9.76
N ASP A 150 -15.20 -2.68 9.70
CA ASP A 150 -16.08 -3.09 10.79
C ASP A 150 -15.27 -3.35 12.07
N ILE A 151 -14.09 -3.97 11.95
CA ILE A 151 -13.16 -4.17 13.08
C ILE A 151 -12.66 -2.81 13.62
N ALA A 152 -12.18 -1.93 12.74
CA ALA A 152 -11.67 -0.62 13.17
C ALA A 152 -12.74 0.24 13.87
N MET A 153 -14.00 0.16 13.43
CA MET A 153 -15.12 0.91 14.02
C MET A 153 -15.63 0.30 15.33
N ALA A 154 -15.37 -0.98 15.60
CA ALA A 154 -15.73 -1.65 16.85
C ALA A 154 -14.84 -1.23 18.05
N GLY A 155 -13.81 -0.40 17.82
CA GLY A 155 -12.94 0.12 18.87
C GLY A 155 -11.89 -0.89 19.36
N THR A 156 -11.76 -2.02 18.69
CA THR A 156 -10.83 -3.11 19.01
C THR A 156 -9.81 -3.32 17.90
N THR A 157 -8.57 -3.63 18.30
CA THR A 157 -7.60 -4.57 17.70
C THR A 157 -7.24 -4.50 16.21
N ALA A 158 -7.80 -3.62 15.38
CA ALA A 158 -7.30 -3.40 14.01
C ALA A 158 -5.80 -3.02 14.04
N GLU A 159 -5.37 -2.30 15.09
CA GLU A 159 -3.97 -1.93 15.31
C GLU A 159 -3.07 -3.17 15.54
N GLU A 160 -3.59 -4.26 16.13
CA GLU A 160 -2.86 -5.53 16.30
C GLU A 160 -2.55 -6.19 14.95
N TYR A 161 -3.32 -5.87 13.91
CA TYR A 161 -3.12 -6.30 12.53
C TYR A 161 -2.52 -5.18 11.65
N GLY A 162 -1.98 -4.12 12.26
CA GLY A 162 -1.32 -3.01 11.57
C GLY A 162 -2.25 -1.97 10.92
N TRP A 163 -3.57 -2.07 11.13
CA TRP A 163 -4.56 -1.16 10.56
C TRP A 163 -4.99 -0.09 11.56
N ARG A 164 -5.08 1.18 11.12
CA ARG A 164 -5.40 2.33 11.96
C ARG A 164 -6.52 3.16 11.36
N ALA A 165 -7.45 3.61 12.19
CA ALA A 165 -8.51 4.51 11.74
C ALA A 165 -7.95 5.88 11.31
N LEU A 166 -8.40 6.37 10.16
CA LEU A 166 -8.10 7.70 9.62
C LEU A 166 -9.22 8.66 10.00
N TYR A 167 -8.86 9.76 10.64
CA TYR A 167 -9.78 10.83 11.03
C TYR A 167 -9.35 12.16 10.42
N SER A 168 -10.32 13.00 10.05
CA SER A 168 -10.08 14.40 9.66
C SER A 168 -10.74 15.36 10.64
N THR A 169 -10.16 16.55 10.83
CA THR A 169 -10.75 17.62 11.64
C THR A 169 -10.85 18.92 10.81
N PRO A 170 -12.04 19.56 10.73
CA PRO A 170 -13.37 19.05 11.09
C PRO A 170 -13.88 18.04 10.03
N GLY A 171 -14.27 16.83 10.44
CA GLY A 171 -14.80 15.84 9.49
C GLY A 171 -15.01 14.42 10.00
N GLY A 172 -14.46 14.06 11.17
CA GLY A 172 -14.65 12.74 11.79
C GLY A 172 -13.94 11.62 11.01
N TYR A 173 -14.41 10.38 11.21
CA TYR A 173 -13.86 9.18 10.58
C TYR A 173 -13.96 9.25 9.05
N GLN A 174 -12.81 9.13 8.39
CA GLN A 174 -12.69 9.17 6.94
C GLN A 174 -12.39 7.80 6.33
N GLY A 175 -11.68 6.92 7.03
CA GLY A 175 -11.28 5.63 6.49
C GLY A 175 -10.29 4.90 7.40
N ILE A 176 -9.43 4.08 6.81
CA ILE A 176 -8.46 3.25 7.53
C ILE A 176 -7.17 3.23 6.73
N THR A 177 -6.04 3.16 7.42
CA THR A 177 -4.72 3.06 6.82
C THR A 177 -3.94 1.87 7.36
N HIS A 178 -3.09 1.30 6.52
CA HIS A 178 -1.95 0.51 6.93
C HIS A 178 -0.72 1.07 6.22
N SER A 179 0.29 1.49 6.98
CA SER A 179 1.50 2.08 6.44
C SER A 179 2.71 1.56 7.18
N ALA A 180 3.82 1.39 6.46
CA ALA A 180 5.09 1.01 7.06
C ALA A 180 6.25 1.64 6.28
N VAL A 181 7.35 1.85 6.99
CA VAL A 181 8.64 2.30 6.44
C VAL A 181 9.70 1.40 7.05
N GLY A 182 10.60 0.88 6.22
CA GLY A 182 11.77 0.15 6.70
C GLY A 182 12.29 -0.87 5.71
N ASN A 183 13.52 -1.34 5.97
CA ASN A 183 14.20 -2.34 5.15
C ASN A 183 14.28 -1.96 3.65
N GLY A 184 14.35 -0.68 3.34
CA GLY A 184 14.45 -0.19 1.96
C GLY A 184 13.13 -0.20 1.21
N ALA A 185 11.99 -0.29 1.88
CA ALA A 185 10.66 -0.15 1.27
C ALA A 185 9.75 0.71 2.16
N SER A 186 8.78 1.37 1.54
CA SER A 186 7.69 2.03 2.28
C SER A 186 6.37 1.84 1.55
N HIS A 187 5.29 1.77 2.30
CA HIS A 187 3.95 1.73 1.73
C HIS A 187 2.92 2.54 2.53
N SER A 188 1.85 2.88 1.84
CA SER A 188 0.62 3.41 2.43
C SER A 188 -0.57 2.80 1.70
N LEU A 189 -1.40 2.07 2.45
CA LEU A 189 -2.65 1.48 1.98
C LEU A 189 -3.77 2.22 2.68
N LEU A 190 -4.55 3.00 1.95
CA LEU A 190 -5.68 3.75 2.51
C LEU A 190 -6.98 3.18 1.94
N LEU A 191 -7.93 2.90 2.82
CA LEU A 191 -9.24 2.37 2.49
C LEU A 191 -10.31 3.36 2.92
N PHE A 192 -11.29 3.60 2.04
CA PHE A 192 -12.40 4.52 2.25
C PHE A 192 -13.72 3.77 2.09
N PRO A 193 -14.22 3.13 3.16
CA PRO A 193 -15.36 2.23 3.10
C PRO A 193 -16.64 2.93 2.66
N ARG A 194 -16.84 4.19 3.09
CA ARG A 194 -18.01 5.01 2.70
C ARG A 194 -18.08 5.25 1.19
N THR A 195 -16.93 5.49 0.55
CA THR A 195 -16.85 5.83 -0.88
C THR A 195 -16.50 4.62 -1.75
N LYS A 196 -16.19 3.47 -1.12
CA LYS A 196 -15.66 2.26 -1.77
C LYS A 196 -14.42 2.57 -2.61
N GLN A 197 -13.54 3.41 -2.05
CA GLN A 197 -12.27 3.78 -2.67
C GLN A 197 -11.11 3.17 -1.90
N ALA A 198 -10.00 2.94 -2.60
CA ALA A 198 -8.72 2.63 -1.98
C ALA A 198 -7.60 3.39 -2.68
N VAL A 199 -6.57 3.77 -1.93
CA VAL A 199 -5.32 4.34 -2.45
C VAL A 199 -4.19 3.44 -1.98
N VAL A 200 -3.36 3.01 -2.93
CA VAL A 200 -2.20 2.16 -2.66
C VAL A 200 -0.98 2.90 -3.18
N ILE A 201 0.01 3.09 -2.30
CA ILE A 201 1.29 3.67 -2.68
C ILE A 201 2.38 2.73 -2.17
N LEU A 202 3.20 2.23 -3.08
CA LEU A 202 4.32 1.33 -2.78
C LEU A 202 5.60 1.97 -3.28
N THR A 203 6.64 1.95 -2.47
CA THR A 203 7.96 2.49 -2.81
C THR A 203 9.03 1.49 -2.43
N ASN A 204 10.13 1.51 -3.16
CA ASN A 204 11.30 0.68 -2.87
C ASN A 204 12.39 1.50 -2.19
N SER A 205 12.02 2.36 -1.24
CA SER A 205 13.00 3.11 -0.46
C SER A 205 12.56 3.36 0.98
N ASP A 206 13.53 3.44 1.90
CA ASP A 206 13.34 3.95 3.28
C ASP A 206 12.92 5.43 3.28
N ASN A 207 13.28 6.20 2.25
CA ASN A 207 12.80 7.57 2.06
C ASN A 207 11.36 7.63 1.56
N GLY A 208 10.77 6.48 1.27
CA GLY A 208 9.45 6.36 0.66
C GLY A 208 8.34 7.02 1.48
N GLY A 209 8.45 7.04 2.82
CA GLY A 209 7.46 7.66 3.70
C GLY A 209 7.15 9.13 3.37
N GLN A 210 8.17 9.95 3.10
CA GLN A 210 7.95 11.36 2.75
C GLN A 210 7.29 11.51 1.37
N LEU A 211 7.64 10.62 0.43
CA LEU A 211 7.02 10.59 -0.89
C LEU A 211 5.57 10.13 -0.79
N THR A 212 5.25 9.11 0.02
CA THR A 212 3.88 8.63 0.20
C THR A 212 2.98 9.74 0.73
N ASP A 213 3.43 10.49 1.74
CA ASP A 213 2.68 11.61 2.31
C ASP A 213 2.41 12.72 1.29
N THR A 214 3.43 13.04 0.48
CA THR A 214 3.33 14.03 -0.61
C THR A 214 2.33 13.58 -1.68
N VAL A 215 2.39 12.31 -2.07
CA VAL A 215 1.47 11.72 -3.05
C VAL A 215 0.05 11.71 -2.51
N ILE A 216 -0.18 11.30 -1.25
CA ILE A 216 -1.50 11.32 -0.61
C ILE A 216 -2.07 12.74 -0.63
N SER A 217 -1.28 13.73 -0.24
CA SER A 217 -1.69 15.14 -0.22
C SER A 217 -2.13 15.66 -1.58
N GLN A 218 -1.55 15.14 -2.67
CA GLN A 218 -1.96 15.51 -4.02
C GLN A 218 -3.13 14.67 -4.55
N CYS A 219 -3.15 13.37 -4.28
CA CYS A 219 -4.24 12.47 -4.67
C CYS A 219 -5.54 12.85 -3.96
N TRP A 220 -5.43 13.42 -2.76
CA TRP A 220 -6.57 13.80 -1.93
C TRP A 220 -6.34 15.14 -1.21
N PRO A 221 -6.43 16.28 -1.93
CA PRO A 221 -6.15 17.60 -1.36
C PRO A 221 -7.08 18.03 -0.22
N SER A 222 -8.27 17.44 -0.13
CA SER A 222 -9.25 17.73 0.93
C SER A 222 -9.08 16.91 2.20
N LEU A 223 -8.10 16.00 2.28
CA LEU A 223 -7.75 15.31 3.52
C LEU A 223 -7.07 16.31 4.46
N LEU A 224 -7.86 16.96 5.31
CA LEU A 224 -7.44 18.20 5.97
C LEU A 224 -6.26 18.06 6.92
N HIS A 225 -6.00 16.91 7.53
CA HIS A 225 -4.80 16.67 8.32
C HIS A 225 -4.54 15.16 8.34
N PHE A 226 -3.46 14.71 7.71
CA PHE A 226 -2.88 13.42 8.06
C PHE A 226 -2.11 13.68 9.35
N ALA A 227 -2.55 13.13 10.49
CA ALA A 227 -1.67 13.10 11.65
C ALA A 227 -0.38 12.42 11.18
N PRO A 228 0.81 13.02 11.37
CA PRO A 228 2.05 12.42 10.89
C PRO A 228 2.09 10.98 11.40
N LEU A 229 2.34 10.03 10.50
CA LEU A 229 2.62 8.66 10.87
C LEU A 229 3.78 8.74 11.85
N VAL A 230 3.52 8.45 13.13
CA VAL A 230 4.58 8.40 14.12
C VAL A 230 5.51 7.28 13.67
N HIS A 231 6.66 7.67 13.14
CA HIS A 231 7.74 6.80 12.68
C HIS A 231 8.35 6.03 13.85
#